data_AF-A0A1P8WWU1-F1
#
_entry.id   AF-A0A1P8WWU1-F1
#
_cell.length_a   1.000
_cell.length_b   1.000
_cell.length_c   1.000
_cell.angle_alpha   90.00
_cell.angle_beta   90.00
_cell.angle_gamma   90.00
#
_symmetry.space_group_name_H-M   'P 1'
#
loop_
_entity.id
_entity.type
_entity.pdbx_description
1 polymer ?
#
loop_
_entity_poly.entity_id
_entity_poly.type
_entity_poly.pdbx_seq_one_letter_code
_entity_poly.pdbx_strand_id
1 'polypeptide(L)'
;MKHDRTIRACSIWRALDVVGDVPVLLIMEQAFLGTHSFDEFVARTGLARSVVNGRLKKLVDEDCLAKKARTGGRGFHYVLTQKGRDQFPNALMMLRWQHKWEAAERDFQVRLHHSTCGHATEPVPVCAHCHAEIDPRDVAWREGPGLAQVIPHYERRRFNGDVRRPGGRPLVDTMIELFGDRWATLVVRAMFTSINRFDDIQRDTLMATNILTGRLERLVRQGILKTIPYSAHADRVEYRLTAKGRDLYPVLLALLQWGDRWFADERGPPLLLTHSPCGHDLRMIAACSHCSDELQLANSGFTIETVGEGI
;
A
#
# COMPACT_ATOMS: atom_id res chain seq x y z
N MET A 1 -11.94 27.76 -24.17
CA MET A 1 -11.28 27.47 -22.88
C MET A 1 -11.42 25.99 -22.57
N LYS A 2 -10.33 25.21 -22.62
CA LYS A 2 -10.36 23.84 -22.06
C LYS A 2 -10.62 23.99 -20.55
N HIS A 3 -11.76 23.49 -20.08
CA HIS A 3 -11.99 23.41 -18.64
C HIS A 3 -11.06 22.32 -18.09
N ASP A 4 -10.25 22.66 -17.10
CA ASP A 4 -9.40 21.67 -16.44
C ASP A 4 -10.28 20.62 -15.78
N ARG A 5 -10.02 19.36 -16.11
CA ARG A 5 -10.79 18.22 -15.58
C ARG A 5 -10.34 17.96 -14.15
N THR A 6 -11.29 17.85 -13.22
CA THR A 6 -11.05 17.63 -11.79
C THR A 6 -11.47 16.23 -11.35
N ILE A 7 -10.89 15.77 -10.24
CA ILE A 7 -11.29 14.55 -9.52
C ILE A 7 -11.67 14.89 -8.09
N ARG A 8 -12.41 14.00 -7.43
CA ARG A 8 -12.61 14.05 -5.98
C ARG A 8 -11.26 13.85 -5.29
N ALA A 9 -10.90 14.79 -4.41
CA ALA A 9 -9.74 14.66 -3.55
C ALA A 9 -9.84 13.36 -2.74
N CYS A 10 -8.76 12.58 -2.75
CA CYS A 10 -8.67 11.36 -1.97
C CYS A 10 -7.28 11.29 -1.36
N SER A 11 -7.20 10.98 -0.07
CA SER A 11 -5.92 10.91 0.64
C SER A 11 -5.03 9.77 0.15
N ILE A 12 -5.62 8.70 -0.39
CA ILE A 12 -4.87 7.62 -1.07
C ILE A 12 -4.12 8.18 -2.28
N TRP A 13 -4.72 9.08 -3.06
CA TRP A 13 -4.06 9.68 -4.22
C TRP A 13 -2.83 10.49 -3.81
N ARG A 14 -2.93 11.32 -2.75
CA ARG A 14 -1.80 12.07 -2.18
C ARG A 14 -0.74 11.14 -1.62
N ALA A 15 -1.16 10.10 -0.92
CA ALA A 15 -0.25 9.12 -0.35
C ALA A 15 0.58 8.40 -1.43
N LEU A 16 -0.06 7.99 -2.53
CA LEU A 16 0.60 7.36 -3.67
C LEU A 16 1.56 8.29 -4.40
N ASP A 17 1.46 9.62 -4.23
CA ASP A 17 2.49 10.51 -4.77
C ASP A 17 3.82 10.36 -4.07
N VAL A 18 3.81 9.94 -2.81
CA VAL A 18 5.02 9.66 -2.03
C VAL A 18 5.45 8.21 -2.20
N VAL A 19 4.57 7.25 -1.88
CA VAL A 19 4.91 5.82 -1.76
C VAL A 19 4.45 4.92 -2.91
N GLY A 20 3.71 5.44 -3.89
CA GLY A 20 3.19 4.67 -5.04
C GLY A 20 4.21 4.44 -6.15
N ASP A 21 5.44 4.06 -5.79
CA ASP A 21 6.55 3.79 -6.70
C ASP A 21 7.39 2.62 -6.18
N VAL A 22 7.69 1.65 -7.05
CA VAL A 22 8.41 0.41 -6.71
C VAL A 22 9.73 0.69 -5.96
N PRO A 23 10.66 1.52 -6.50
CA PRO A 23 11.87 1.91 -5.76
C PRO A 23 11.63 2.48 -4.36
N VAL A 24 10.56 3.25 -4.15
CA VAL A 24 10.25 3.82 -2.84
C VAL A 24 9.83 2.71 -1.88
N LEU A 25 8.94 1.81 -2.30
CA LEU A 25 8.48 0.71 -1.45
C LEU A 25 9.62 -0.25 -1.08
N LEU A 26 10.54 -0.54 -2.02
CA LEU A 26 11.75 -1.31 -1.73
C LEU A 26 12.64 -0.62 -0.69
N ILE A 27 12.86 0.70 -0.80
CA ILE A 27 13.66 1.45 0.18
C ILE A 27 12.96 1.49 1.53
N MET A 28 11.65 1.70 1.58
CA MET A 28 10.87 1.70 2.82
C MET A 28 10.90 0.34 3.51
N GLU A 29 10.75 -0.75 2.77
CA GLU A 29 10.91 -2.12 3.29
C GLU A 29 12.29 -2.29 3.95
N GLN A 30 13.37 -1.93 3.24
CA GLN A 30 14.71 -2.04 3.80
C GLN A 30 14.93 -1.13 5.02
N ALA A 31 14.30 0.05 5.06
CA ALA A 31 14.34 0.93 6.22
C ALA A 31 13.61 0.32 7.44
N PHE A 32 12.48 -0.36 7.23
CA PHE A 32 11.79 -1.12 8.30
C PHE A 32 12.64 -2.29 8.79
N LEU A 33 13.43 -2.90 7.91
CA LEU A 33 14.38 -3.96 8.26
C LEU A 33 15.70 -3.47 8.87
N GLY A 34 15.79 -2.18 9.23
CA GLY A 34 16.96 -1.61 9.91
C GLY A 34 18.11 -1.21 9.00
N THR A 35 17.86 -1.01 7.70
CA THR A 35 18.86 -0.44 6.80
C THR A 35 18.96 1.07 7.01
N HIS A 36 20.18 1.58 7.21
CA HIS A 36 20.40 2.97 7.58
C HIS A 36 21.41 3.71 6.70
N SER A 37 22.22 3.01 5.90
CA SER A 37 23.23 3.64 5.05
C SER A 37 22.89 3.58 3.57
N PHE A 38 23.41 4.56 2.81
CA PHE A 38 23.21 4.62 1.36
C PHE A 38 23.71 3.35 0.65
N ASP A 39 24.91 2.88 0.98
CA ASP A 39 25.50 1.72 0.31
C ASP A 39 24.76 0.42 0.64
N GLU A 40 24.24 0.27 1.87
CA GLU A 40 23.38 -0.87 2.22
C GLU A 40 22.04 -0.82 1.46
N PHE A 41 21.42 0.35 1.32
CA PHE A 41 20.21 0.47 0.50
C PHE A 41 20.47 0.04 -0.95
N VAL A 42 21.58 0.47 -1.55
CA VAL A 42 21.97 0.05 -2.90
C VAL A 42 22.15 -1.46 -2.95
N ALA A 43 22.90 -2.03 -2.01
CA ALA A 43 23.18 -3.46 -1.96
C ALA A 43 21.90 -4.30 -1.80
N ARG A 44 21.07 -3.97 -0.81
CA ARG A 44 19.88 -4.77 -0.44
C ARG A 44 18.69 -4.61 -1.39
N THR A 45 18.57 -3.46 -2.07
CA THR A 45 17.49 -3.25 -3.05
C THR A 45 17.90 -3.68 -4.46
N GLY A 46 19.20 -3.76 -4.76
CA GLY A 46 19.71 -3.98 -6.11
C GLY A 46 19.35 -2.87 -7.09
N LEU A 47 18.93 -1.70 -6.60
CA LEU A 47 18.63 -0.53 -7.43
C LEU A 47 19.93 0.17 -7.84
N ALA A 48 19.93 0.80 -9.02
CA ALA A 48 21.04 1.66 -9.43
C ALA A 48 21.25 2.80 -8.43
N ARG A 49 22.51 3.16 -8.15
CA ARG A 49 22.88 4.21 -7.17
C ARG A 49 22.13 5.53 -7.42
N SER A 50 21.97 5.92 -8.68
CA SER A 50 21.23 7.14 -9.07
C SER A 50 19.75 7.08 -8.67
N VAL A 51 19.11 5.92 -8.82
CA VAL A 51 17.72 5.68 -8.41
C VAL A 51 17.60 5.77 -6.90
N VAL A 52 18.47 5.07 -6.15
CA VAL A 52 18.48 5.11 -4.68
C VAL A 52 18.69 6.53 -4.18
N ASN A 53 19.63 7.27 -4.75
CA ASN A 53 19.90 8.66 -4.37
C ASN A 53 18.66 9.55 -4.59
N GLY A 54 18.03 9.47 -5.76
CA GLY A 54 16.83 10.24 -6.06
C GLY A 54 15.66 9.92 -5.12
N ARG A 55 15.47 8.66 -4.75
CA ARG A 55 14.38 8.24 -3.86
C ARG A 55 14.64 8.51 -2.39
N LEU A 56 15.86 8.37 -1.90
CA LEU A 56 16.22 8.79 -0.56
C LEU A 56 16.09 10.31 -0.41
N LYS A 57 16.49 11.09 -1.42
CA LYS A 57 16.23 12.54 -1.43
C LYS A 57 14.74 12.82 -1.33
N LYS A 58 13.91 12.20 -2.19
CA LYS A 58 12.46 12.35 -2.14
C LYS A 58 11.88 12.00 -0.76
N LEU A 59 12.27 10.85 -0.18
CA LEU A 59 11.77 10.42 1.13
C LEU A 59 12.21 11.35 2.27
N VAL A 60 13.35 12.03 2.13
CA VAL A 60 13.77 13.08 3.07
C VAL A 60 12.98 14.36 2.86
N ASP A 61 12.79 14.79 1.62
CA ASP A 61 12.00 15.98 1.28
C ASP A 61 10.53 15.81 1.71
N GLU A 62 10.00 14.59 1.68
CA GLU A 62 8.65 14.20 2.13
C GLU A 62 8.55 13.88 3.63
N ASP A 63 9.62 14.09 4.41
CA ASP A 63 9.70 13.79 5.84
C ASP A 63 9.37 12.32 6.20
N CYS A 64 9.55 11.36 5.30
CA CYS A 64 9.47 9.93 5.63
C CYS A 64 10.78 9.41 6.25
N LEU A 65 11.91 10.00 5.84
CA LEU A 65 13.24 9.72 6.37
C LEU A 65 13.92 11.03 6.80
N ALA A 66 14.82 10.95 7.77
CA ALA A 66 15.69 12.06 8.14
C ALA A 66 17.16 11.64 8.05
N LYS A 67 18.04 12.58 7.72
CA LYS A 67 19.50 12.39 7.79
C LYS A 67 19.98 12.76 9.19
N LYS A 68 20.55 11.81 9.91
CA LYS A 68 21.10 12.01 11.25
C LYS A 68 22.62 11.83 11.23
N ALA A 69 23.35 12.78 11.81
CA ALA A 69 24.81 12.70 11.88
C ALA A 69 25.24 11.42 12.60
N ARG A 70 26.34 10.80 12.14
CA ARG A 70 26.92 9.65 12.85
C ARG A 70 27.64 10.13 14.10
N THR A 71 27.42 9.47 15.23
CA THR A 71 28.18 9.75 16.45
C THR A 71 29.64 9.35 16.25
N GLY A 72 30.59 10.26 16.51
CA GLY A 72 32.03 9.96 16.48
C GLY A 72 32.64 9.74 15.08
N GLY A 73 31.97 10.15 14.00
CA GLY A 73 32.49 9.97 12.64
C GLY A 73 31.91 10.96 11.62
N ARG A 74 32.46 10.93 10.40
CA ARG A 74 32.00 11.77 9.29
C ARG A 74 30.80 11.12 8.58
N GLY A 75 29.84 11.93 8.15
CA GLY A 75 28.66 11.49 7.39
C GLY A 75 27.39 11.37 8.22
N PHE A 76 26.37 10.75 7.61
CA PHE A 76 25.04 10.62 8.20
C PHE A 76 24.48 9.22 7.95
N HIS A 77 23.45 8.86 8.70
CA HIS A 77 22.60 7.70 8.45
C HIS A 77 21.15 8.15 8.27
N TYR A 78 20.36 7.37 7.55
CA TYR A 78 18.94 7.59 7.34
C TYR A 78 18.16 6.93 8.48
N VAL A 79 17.22 7.68 9.06
CA VAL A 79 16.32 7.19 10.10
C VAL A 79 14.88 7.44 9.72
N LEU A 80 13.98 6.50 10.03
CA LEU A 80 12.54 6.71 9.88
C LEU A 80 12.05 7.78 10.89
N THR A 81 11.39 8.79 10.35
CA THR A 81 10.61 9.78 11.11
C THR A 81 9.29 9.15 11.59
N GLN A 82 8.44 9.91 12.29
CA GLN A 82 7.11 9.42 12.62
C GLN A 82 6.27 9.16 11.35
N LYS A 83 6.32 10.06 10.37
CA LYS A 83 5.58 9.89 9.10
C LYS A 83 6.02 8.64 8.35
N GLY A 84 7.31 8.32 8.34
CA GLY A 84 7.81 7.06 7.78
C GLY A 84 7.37 5.82 8.57
N ARG A 85 7.39 5.89 9.91
CA ARG A 85 6.97 4.79 10.79
C ARG A 85 5.49 4.47 10.66
N ASP A 86 4.65 5.48 10.45
CA ASP A 86 3.20 5.30 10.27
C ASP A 86 2.82 4.55 8.99
N GLN A 87 3.78 4.27 8.08
CA GLN A 87 3.57 3.37 6.93
C GLN A 87 3.73 1.89 7.29
N PHE A 88 4.22 1.56 8.49
CA PHE A 88 4.45 0.18 8.88
C PHE A 88 3.18 -0.70 8.85
N PRO A 89 1.98 -0.23 9.27
CA PRO A 89 0.75 -1.00 9.10
C PRO A 89 0.44 -1.33 7.63
N ASN A 90 0.79 -0.45 6.67
CA ASN A 90 0.61 -0.73 5.25
C ASN A 90 1.50 -1.90 4.80
N ALA A 91 2.77 -1.92 5.23
CA ALA A 91 3.68 -3.04 4.97
C ALA A 91 3.20 -4.36 5.60
N LEU A 92 2.66 -4.33 6.83
CA LEU A 92 2.07 -5.51 7.48
C LEU A 92 0.87 -6.05 6.70
N MET A 93 0.01 -5.18 6.18
CA MET A 93 -1.14 -5.61 5.36
C MET A 93 -0.72 -6.19 4.01
N MET A 94 0.37 -5.67 3.41
CA MET A 94 0.98 -6.28 2.23
C MET A 94 1.50 -7.68 2.53
N LEU A 95 2.16 -7.86 3.68
CA LEU A 95 2.67 -9.15 4.13
C LEU A 95 1.53 -10.15 4.33
N ARG A 96 0.48 -9.77 5.06
CA ARG A 96 -0.73 -10.59 5.27
C ARG A 96 -1.30 -11.09 3.95
N TRP A 97 -1.47 -10.18 2.99
CA TRP A 97 -2.07 -10.51 1.70
C TRP A 97 -1.21 -11.54 0.96
N GLN A 98 0.11 -11.36 0.97
CA GLN A 98 1.02 -12.24 0.26
C GLN A 98 1.14 -13.62 0.93
N HIS A 99 1.15 -13.68 2.27
CA HIS A 99 1.04 -14.95 3.00
C HIS A 99 -0.23 -15.73 2.61
N LYS A 100 -1.36 -15.03 2.50
CA LYS A 100 -2.64 -15.69 2.20
C LYS A 100 -2.74 -16.20 0.76
N TRP A 101 -2.26 -15.44 -0.21
CA TRP A 101 -2.54 -15.71 -1.63
C TRP A 101 -1.37 -16.30 -2.41
N GLU A 102 -0.14 -16.16 -1.90
CA GLU A 102 1.07 -16.45 -2.69
C GLU A 102 2.16 -17.16 -1.88
N ALA A 103 1.85 -17.68 -0.68
CA ALA A 103 2.81 -18.45 0.12
C ALA A 103 3.40 -19.65 -0.65
N ALA A 104 2.60 -20.33 -1.48
CA ALA A 104 3.06 -21.50 -2.25
C ALA A 104 3.86 -21.16 -3.51
N GLU A 105 3.87 -19.90 -3.95
CA GLU A 105 4.52 -19.47 -5.20
C GLU A 105 5.97 -19.01 -4.99
N ARG A 106 6.45 -19.00 -3.73
CA ARG A 106 7.75 -18.48 -3.34
C ARG A 106 8.66 -19.57 -2.83
N ASP A 107 9.94 -19.46 -3.16
CA ASP A 107 11.00 -20.35 -2.68
C ASP A 107 11.50 -19.99 -1.26
N PHE A 108 10.78 -19.12 -0.56
CA PHE A 108 11.02 -18.74 0.83
C PHE A 108 9.72 -18.30 1.50
N GLN A 109 9.69 -18.42 2.83
CA GLN A 109 8.63 -17.92 3.68
C GLN A 109 9.15 -16.79 4.56
N VAL A 110 8.31 -15.77 4.76
CA VAL A 110 8.57 -14.70 5.72
C VAL A 110 7.79 -15.03 6.98
N ARG A 111 8.46 -15.04 8.13
CA ARG A 111 7.79 -15.22 9.44
C ARG A 111 7.90 -13.95 10.24
N LEU A 112 6.75 -13.42 10.63
CA LEU A 112 6.62 -12.27 11.52
C LEU A 112 6.54 -12.78 12.97
N HIS A 113 7.33 -12.17 13.84
CA HIS A 113 7.37 -12.46 15.27
C HIS A 113 7.01 -11.21 16.05
N HIS A 114 6.13 -11.36 17.06
CA HIS A 114 5.81 -10.28 17.98
C HIS A 114 6.69 -10.39 19.21
N SER A 115 7.64 -9.47 19.38
CA SER A 115 8.63 -9.57 20.46
C SER A 115 8.05 -9.36 21.85
N THR A 116 6.88 -8.73 21.97
CA THR A 116 6.19 -8.56 23.26
C THR A 116 5.61 -9.87 23.77
N CYS A 117 4.90 -10.65 22.93
CA CYS A 117 4.35 -11.94 23.35
C CYS A 117 5.29 -13.13 23.08
N GLY A 118 6.34 -12.96 22.28
CA GLY A 118 7.33 -13.98 21.95
C GLY A 118 6.89 -15.01 20.92
N HIS A 119 5.73 -14.83 20.27
CA HIS A 119 5.17 -15.80 19.31
C HIS A 119 5.30 -15.32 17.86
N ALA A 120 5.44 -16.29 16.95
CA ALA A 120 5.15 -16.07 15.54
C ALA A 120 3.67 -15.67 15.38
N THR A 121 3.39 -14.73 14.48
CA THR A 121 2.06 -14.12 14.34
C THR A 121 1.75 -13.75 12.90
N GLU A 122 0.47 -13.69 12.60
CA GLU A 122 -0.05 -12.97 11.43
C GLU A 122 -0.57 -11.59 11.86
N PRO A 123 -0.39 -10.54 11.04
CA PRO A 123 -1.00 -9.25 11.32
C PRO A 123 -2.48 -9.28 10.93
N VAL A 124 -3.37 -9.01 11.89
CA VAL A 124 -4.83 -9.03 11.70
C VAL A 124 -5.36 -7.59 11.69
N PRO A 125 -6.07 -7.15 10.63
CA PRO A 125 -6.64 -5.80 10.58
C PRO A 125 -7.89 -5.71 11.44
N VAL A 126 -7.79 -5.11 12.61
CA VAL A 126 -8.93 -4.98 13.54
C VAL A 126 -9.36 -3.54 13.70
N CYS A 127 -10.63 -3.34 14.02
CA CYS A 127 -11.17 -2.06 14.43
C CYS A 127 -10.57 -1.66 15.79
N ALA A 128 -9.97 -0.47 15.90
CA ALA A 128 -9.37 0.03 17.13
C ALA A 128 -10.38 0.25 18.27
N HIS A 129 -11.69 0.29 17.96
CA HIS A 129 -12.73 0.45 18.98
C HIS A 129 -13.21 -0.89 19.53
N CYS A 130 -13.67 -1.82 18.67
CA CYS A 130 -14.27 -3.08 19.11
C CYS A 130 -13.37 -4.31 18.95
N HIS A 131 -12.17 -4.16 18.38
CA HIS A 131 -11.19 -5.22 18.12
C HIS A 131 -11.66 -6.36 17.19
N ALA A 132 -12.84 -6.25 16.56
CA ALA A 132 -13.27 -7.17 15.53
C ALA A 132 -12.42 -7.00 14.25
N GLU A 133 -12.12 -8.11 13.57
CA GLU A 133 -11.46 -8.08 12.25
C GLU A 133 -12.34 -7.34 11.24
N ILE A 134 -11.72 -6.47 10.45
CA ILE A 134 -12.42 -5.60 9.51
C ILE A 134 -12.70 -6.36 8.22
N ASP A 135 -13.98 -6.52 7.90
CA ASP A 135 -14.44 -6.93 6.58
C ASP A 135 -14.83 -5.69 5.76
N PRO A 136 -14.40 -5.53 4.50
CA PRO A 136 -14.82 -4.42 3.64
C PRO A 136 -16.34 -4.28 3.48
N ARG A 137 -17.12 -5.36 3.66
CA ARG A 137 -18.59 -5.34 3.58
C ARG A 137 -19.23 -4.70 4.81
N ASP A 138 -18.50 -4.65 5.91
CA ASP A 138 -18.94 -4.11 7.20
C ASP A 138 -18.45 -2.67 7.41
N VAL A 139 -18.01 -2.00 6.34
CA VAL A 139 -17.57 -0.60 6.38
C VAL A 139 -18.48 0.28 5.52
N ALA A 140 -19.17 1.18 6.20
CA ALA A 140 -19.88 2.28 5.55
C ALA A 140 -18.92 3.46 5.34
N TRP A 141 -19.20 4.29 4.34
CA TRP A 141 -18.46 5.52 4.09
C TRP A 141 -19.40 6.69 3.80
N ARG A 142 -18.93 7.89 4.12
CA ARG A 142 -19.58 9.16 3.76
C ARG A 142 -18.55 10.20 3.37
N GLU A 143 -19.00 11.21 2.65
CA GLU A 143 -18.17 12.36 2.31
C GLU A 143 -17.73 13.07 3.60
N GLY A 144 -16.44 13.37 3.69
CA GLY A 144 -15.83 14.08 4.79
C GLY A 144 -15.71 15.58 4.53
N PRO A 145 -15.45 16.38 5.58
CA PRO A 145 -15.34 17.83 5.49
C PRO A 145 -14.19 18.33 4.60
N GLY A 146 -13.15 17.51 4.39
CA GLY A 146 -12.04 17.81 3.47
C GLY A 146 -12.31 17.49 2.00
N LEU A 147 -13.53 17.03 1.65
CA LEU A 147 -13.82 16.67 0.27
C LEU A 147 -13.80 17.94 -0.61
N ALA A 148 -12.98 17.90 -1.65
CA ALA A 148 -12.85 18.96 -2.62
C ALA A 148 -12.63 18.40 -4.02
N GLN A 149 -12.95 19.19 -5.04
CA GLN A 149 -12.53 18.90 -6.42
C GLN A 149 -11.11 19.41 -6.60
N VAL A 150 -10.21 18.56 -7.10
CA VAL A 150 -8.80 18.90 -7.33
C VAL A 150 -8.40 18.56 -8.76
N ILE A 151 -7.50 19.36 -9.32
CA ILE A 151 -6.84 19.03 -10.60
C ILE A 151 -5.75 18.01 -10.27
N PRO A 152 -5.82 16.78 -10.80
CA PRO A 152 -4.81 15.79 -10.48
C PRO A 152 -3.53 16.06 -11.27
N HIS A 153 -2.40 16.15 -10.56
CA HIS A 153 -1.08 16.16 -11.16
C HIS A 153 -0.51 14.73 -11.17
N TYR A 154 -0.61 14.07 -12.33
CA TYR A 154 0.01 12.76 -12.52
C TYR A 154 1.41 12.90 -13.10
N GLU A 155 2.43 12.85 -12.25
CA GLU A 155 3.80 12.69 -12.73
C GLU A 155 3.92 11.38 -13.52
N ARG A 156 4.43 11.48 -14.76
CA ARG A 156 4.75 10.28 -15.55
C ARG A 156 5.95 9.58 -14.93
N ARG A 157 5.70 8.56 -14.13
CA ARG A 157 6.74 7.66 -13.60
C ARG A 157 6.78 6.40 -14.47
N ARG A 158 7.83 6.25 -15.28
CA ARG A 158 8.14 4.98 -15.97
C ARG A 158 9.12 4.21 -15.10
N PHE A 159 8.69 3.07 -14.59
CA PHE A 159 9.61 2.06 -14.08
C PHE A 159 9.34 0.77 -14.85
N ASN A 160 10.30 0.38 -15.69
CA ASN A 160 10.30 -0.87 -16.47
C ASN A 160 11.28 -1.89 -15.85
N GLY A 161 11.53 -1.81 -14.55
CA GLY A 161 12.51 -2.66 -13.88
C GLY A 161 11.87 -3.87 -13.21
N ASP A 162 12.52 -5.03 -13.31
CA ASP A 162 12.19 -6.23 -12.54
C ASP A 162 12.33 -5.94 -11.03
N VAL A 163 11.42 -6.46 -10.20
CA VAL A 163 11.49 -6.41 -8.73
C VAL A 163 12.39 -7.52 -8.20
N ARG A 164 12.55 -8.62 -8.93
CA ARG A 164 13.47 -9.72 -8.61
C ARG A 164 14.87 -9.38 -9.09
N ARG A 165 15.65 -8.73 -8.22
CA ARG A 165 16.99 -8.20 -8.55
C ARG A 165 18.11 -8.98 -7.85
N PRO A 166 19.36 -8.90 -8.35
CA PRO A 166 20.52 -9.50 -7.69
C PRO A 166 20.74 -9.02 -6.24
N GLY A 167 20.13 -7.91 -5.81
CA GLY A 167 20.29 -7.31 -4.48
C GLY A 167 19.45 -7.91 -3.36
N GLY A 168 18.49 -8.80 -3.65
CA GLY A 168 17.72 -9.47 -2.60
C GLY A 168 16.33 -9.95 -3.04
N ARG A 169 15.64 -10.66 -2.14
CA ARG A 169 14.26 -11.10 -2.29
C ARG A 169 13.39 -10.22 -1.37
N PRO A 170 12.65 -9.23 -1.91
CA PRO A 170 11.78 -8.38 -1.08
C PRO A 170 10.80 -9.26 -0.29
N LEU A 171 10.43 -8.85 0.92
CA LEU A 171 9.48 -9.60 1.74
C LEU A 171 8.11 -9.66 1.06
N VAL A 172 7.74 -8.60 0.33
CA VAL A 172 6.41 -8.42 -0.28
C VAL A 172 6.48 -7.97 -1.75
N ASP A 173 7.29 -8.64 -2.57
CA ASP A 173 7.56 -8.32 -3.98
C ASP A 173 6.30 -8.13 -4.84
N THR A 174 5.35 -9.07 -4.84
CA THR A 174 4.12 -8.94 -5.64
C THR A 174 3.30 -7.71 -5.24
N MET A 175 3.23 -7.43 -3.93
CA MET A 175 2.53 -6.25 -3.43
C MET A 175 3.26 -4.97 -3.79
N ILE A 176 4.59 -4.98 -3.78
CA ILE A 176 5.40 -3.85 -4.27
C ILE A 176 5.12 -3.59 -5.76
N GLU A 177 5.01 -4.63 -6.59
CA GLU A 177 4.68 -4.49 -8.01
C GLU A 177 3.26 -3.98 -8.27
N LEU A 178 2.31 -4.38 -7.44
CA LEU A 178 0.91 -3.98 -7.54
C LEU A 178 0.72 -2.53 -7.06
N PHE A 179 1.25 -2.17 -5.88
CA PHE A 179 1.07 -0.85 -5.27
C PHE A 179 2.07 0.19 -5.77
N GLY A 180 3.21 -0.25 -6.30
CA GLY A 180 4.12 0.60 -7.06
C GLY A 180 3.53 1.03 -8.41
N ASP A 181 2.45 0.41 -8.86
CA ASP A 181 1.60 0.92 -9.95
C ASP A 181 0.44 1.73 -9.36
N ARG A 182 0.66 3.03 -9.22
CA ARG A 182 -0.35 3.98 -8.73
C ARG A 182 -1.72 3.79 -9.39
N TRP A 183 -1.74 3.53 -10.69
CA TRP A 183 -2.99 3.41 -11.44
C TRP A 183 -3.77 2.17 -11.08
N ALA A 184 -3.08 1.02 -10.94
CA ALA A 184 -3.71 -0.21 -10.47
C ALA A 184 -4.34 0.01 -9.09
N THR A 185 -3.62 0.69 -8.18
CA THR A 185 -4.12 1.00 -6.83
C THR A 185 -5.37 1.89 -6.87
N LEU A 186 -5.40 2.91 -7.72
CA LEU A 186 -6.58 3.79 -7.87
C LEU A 186 -7.79 3.06 -8.47
N VAL A 187 -7.57 2.12 -9.40
CA VAL A 187 -8.65 1.26 -9.92
C VAL A 187 -9.23 0.41 -8.80
N VAL A 188 -8.39 -0.27 -8.01
CA VAL A 188 -8.86 -1.09 -6.87
C VAL A 188 -9.59 -0.22 -5.84
N ARG A 189 -9.09 0.97 -5.54
CA ARG A 189 -9.75 1.96 -4.66
C ARG A 189 -11.15 2.34 -5.14
N ALA A 190 -11.35 2.51 -6.45
CA ALA A 190 -12.65 2.83 -7.02
C ALA A 190 -13.69 1.72 -6.76
N MET A 191 -13.27 0.45 -6.81
CA MET A 191 -14.15 -0.70 -6.58
C MET A 191 -14.72 -0.72 -5.15
N PHE A 192 -13.93 -0.31 -4.15
CA PHE A 192 -14.39 -0.24 -2.76
C PHE A 192 -15.38 0.90 -2.50
N THR A 193 -15.46 1.88 -3.39
CA THR A 193 -16.51 2.91 -3.40
C THR A 193 -17.63 2.58 -4.40
N SER A 194 -17.80 1.30 -4.75
CA SER A 194 -18.83 0.80 -5.69
C SER A 194 -18.72 1.30 -7.14
N ILE A 195 -17.59 1.88 -7.53
CA ILE A 195 -17.33 2.30 -8.91
C ILE A 195 -16.74 1.10 -9.68
N ASN A 196 -17.58 0.46 -10.50
CA ASN A 196 -17.26 -0.83 -11.14
C ASN A 196 -17.37 -0.85 -12.67
N ARG A 197 -17.82 0.24 -13.30
CA ARG A 197 -17.93 0.36 -14.77
C ARG A 197 -16.77 1.14 -15.34
N PHE A 198 -16.36 0.80 -16.56
CA PHE A 198 -15.24 1.45 -17.23
C PHE A 198 -15.35 2.99 -17.24
N ASP A 199 -16.48 3.52 -17.71
CA ASP A 199 -16.69 4.96 -17.82
C ASP A 199 -16.72 5.67 -16.46
N ASP A 200 -17.25 5.02 -15.43
CA ASP A 200 -17.28 5.56 -14.07
C ASP A 200 -15.88 5.59 -13.46
N ILE A 201 -15.08 4.54 -13.66
CA ILE A 201 -13.67 4.49 -13.23
C ILE A 201 -12.88 5.57 -13.97
N GLN A 202 -13.10 5.72 -15.27
CA GLN A 202 -12.42 6.75 -16.06
C GLN A 202 -12.80 8.17 -15.60
N ARG A 203 -14.08 8.42 -15.30
CA ARG A 203 -14.53 9.71 -14.77
C ARG A 203 -13.89 10.02 -13.42
N ASP A 204 -13.82 9.03 -12.54
CA ASP A 204 -13.28 9.19 -11.20
C ASP A 204 -11.75 9.35 -11.18
N THR A 205 -11.04 8.66 -12.07
CA THR A 205 -9.56 8.63 -12.09
C THR A 205 -8.92 9.50 -13.15
N LEU A 206 -9.70 10.02 -14.11
CA LEU A 206 -9.23 10.74 -15.30
C LEU A 206 -8.12 10.03 -16.10
N MET A 207 -8.02 8.70 -15.97
CA MET A 207 -7.05 7.91 -16.71
C MET A 207 -7.33 7.94 -18.22
N ALA A 208 -6.26 8.01 -19.02
CA ALA A 208 -6.38 7.78 -20.46
C ALA A 208 -6.89 6.35 -20.71
N THR A 209 -7.80 6.20 -21.68
CA THR A 209 -8.51 4.93 -21.97
C THR A 209 -7.55 3.75 -22.11
N ASN A 210 -6.48 3.91 -22.89
CA ASN A 210 -5.48 2.86 -23.10
C ASN A 210 -4.76 2.44 -21.81
N ILE A 211 -4.49 3.38 -20.90
CA ILE A 211 -3.90 3.07 -19.60
C ILE A 211 -4.90 2.31 -18.75
N LEU A 212 -6.15 2.77 -18.67
CA LEU A 212 -7.20 2.12 -17.89
C LEU A 212 -7.47 0.68 -18.38
N THR A 213 -7.61 0.48 -19.69
CA THR A 213 -7.77 -0.86 -20.29
C THR A 213 -6.63 -1.79 -19.88
N GLY A 214 -5.38 -1.38 -20.08
CA GLY A 214 -4.23 -2.22 -19.73
C GLY A 214 -4.14 -2.54 -18.22
N ARG A 215 -4.58 -1.62 -17.34
CA ARG A 215 -4.65 -1.89 -15.89
C ARG A 215 -5.76 -2.86 -15.52
N LEU A 216 -6.95 -2.71 -16.10
CA LEU A 216 -8.05 -3.63 -15.86
C LEU A 216 -7.72 -5.04 -16.35
N GLU A 217 -7.14 -5.18 -17.54
CA GLU A 217 -6.67 -6.47 -18.07
C GLU A 217 -5.63 -7.14 -17.16
N ARG A 218 -4.65 -6.36 -16.66
CA ARG A 218 -3.64 -6.88 -15.72
C ARG A 218 -4.28 -7.35 -14.42
N LEU A 219 -5.17 -6.56 -13.83
CA LEU A 219 -5.86 -6.90 -12.58
C LEU A 219 -6.79 -8.12 -12.73
N VAL A 220 -7.42 -8.29 -13.89
CA VAL A 220 -8.21 -9.49 -14.22
C VAL A 220 -7.29 -10.71 -14.36
N ARG A 221 -6.18 -10.57 -15.09
CA ARG A 221 -5.19 -11.65 -15.28
C ARG A 221 -4.57 -12.11 -13.95
N GLN A 222 -4.33 -11.19 -13.03
CA GLN A 222 -3.83 -11.48 -11.68
C GLN A 222 -4.90 -12.05 -10.74
N GLY A 223 -6.15 -12.21 -11.20
CA GLY A 223 -7.25 -12.72 -10.39
C GLY A 223 -7.71 -11.76 -9.30
N ILE A 224 -7.32 -10.48 -9.35
CA ILE A 224 -7.79 -9.43 -8.42
C ILE A 224 -9.22 -9.03 -8.77
N LEU A 225 -9.49 -8.90 -10.07
CA LEU A 225 -10.79 -8.56 -10.62
C LEU A 225 -11.35 -9.70 -11.46
N LYS A 226 -12.67 -9.73 -11.60
CA LYS A 226 -13.38 -10.51 -12.60
C LYS A 226 -14.36 -9.62 -13.36
N THR A 227 -14.67 -9.98 -14.59
CA THR A 227 -15.69 -9.31 -15.40
C THR A 227 -17.04 -9.98 -15.21
N ILE A 228 -18.10 -9.19 -15.10
CA ILE A 228 -19.49 -9.66 -15.04
C ILE A 228 -20.29 -8.91 -16.12
N PRO A 229 -20.89 -9.61 -17.09
CA PRO A 229 -21.82 -8.99 -18.04
C PRO A 229 -23.04 -8.45 -17.29
N TYR A 230 -23.46 -7.22 -17.56
CA TYR A 230 -24.68 -6.64 -16.99
C TYR A 230 -25.76 -6.36 -18.04
N SER A 231 -25.52 -6.74 -19.29
CA SER A 231 -26.48 -6.65 -20.39
C SER A 231 -26.32 -7.82 -21.36
N ALA A 232 -27.30 -8.01 -22.25
CA ALA A 232 -27.21 -8.98 -23.34
C ALA A 232 -26.11 -8.65 -24.37
N HIS A 233 -25.62 -7.40 -24.40
CA HIS A 233 -24.48 -7.01 -25.21
C HIS A 233 -23.16 -7.35 -24.50
N ALA A 234 -22.29 -8.08 -25.20
CA ALA A 234 -21.06 -8.65 -24.66
C ALA A 234 -20.00 -7.61 -24.23
N ASP A 235 -20.07 -6.38 -24.76
CA ASP A 235 -19.15 -5.28 -24.46
C ASP A 235 -19.49 -4.56 -23.14
N ARG A 236 -20.68 -4.77 -22.59
CA ARG A 236 -21.14 -4.13 -21.36
C ARG A 236 -20.86 -5.00 -20.14
N VAL A 237 -19.65 -4.84 -19.61
CA VAL A 237 -19.17 -5.53 -18.41
C VAL A 237 -18.96 -4.58 -17.24
N GLU A 238 -19.16 -5.12 -16.04
CA GLU A 238 -18.71 -4.53 -14.78
C GLU A 238 -17.51 -5.32 -14.26
N TYR A 239 -16.56 -4.61 -13.64
CA TYR A 239 -15.41 -5.20 -12.98
C TYR A 239 -15.72 -5.35 -11.49
N ARG A 240 -15.57 -6.57 -10.96
CA ARG A 240 -15.85 -6.85 -9.55
C ARG A 240 -14.63 -7.48 -8.89
N LEU A 241 -14.40 -7.12 -7.63
CA LEU A 241 -13.35 -7.73 -6.81
C LEU A 241 -13.63 -9.23 -6.62
N THR A 242 -12.59 -10.05 -6.76
CA THR A 242 -12.60 -11.44 -6.33
C THR A 242 -12.36 -11.53 -4.81
N ALA A 243 -12.28 -12.73 -4.25
CA ALA A 243 -11.78 -12.89 -2.87
C ALA A 243 -10.36 -12.32 -2.72
N LYS A 244 -9.46 -12.64 -3.67
CA LYS A 244 -8.08 -12.13 -3.72
C LYS A 244 -8.03 -10.60 -3.78
N GLY A 245 -8.92 -9.98 -4.55
CA GLY A 245 -9.01 -8.52 -4.61
C GLY A 245 -9.63 -7.87 -3.37
N ARG A 246 -10.61 -8.50 -2.71
CA ARG A 246 -11.21 -7.95 -1.48
C ARG A 246 -10.22 -7.91 -0.32
N ASP A 247 -9.31 -8.86 -0.25
CA ASP A 247 -8.25 -8.88 0.77
C ASP A 247 -7.21 -7.75 0.59
N LEU A 248 -7.27 -6.95 -0.49
CA LEU A 248 -6.47 -5.72 -0.62
C LEU A 248 -7.04 -4.56 0.21
N TYR A 249 -8.25 -4.70 0.74
CA TYR A 249 -8.92 -3.63 1.50
C TYR A 249 -8.08 -3.11 2.68
N PRO A 250 -7.50 -3.95 3.55
CA PRO A 250 -6.70 -3.47 4.68
C PRO A 250 -5.46 -2.68 4.23
N VAL A 251 -4.87 -3.01 3.08
CA VAL A 251 -3.74 -2.26 2.50
C VAL A 251 -4.19 -0.84 2.13
N LEU A 252 -5.32 -0.73 1.43
CA LEU A 252 -5.90 0.57 1.08
C LEU A 252 -6.34 1.36 2.30
N LEU A 253 -6.86 0.70 3.34
CA LEU A 253 -7.28 1.33 4.59
C LEU A 253 -6.10 1.90 5.37
N ALA A 254 -4.99 1.15 5.49
CA ALA A 254 -3.74 1.69 6.05
C ALA A 254 -3.23 2.90 5.26
N LEU A 255 -3.27 2.81 3.92
CA LEU A 255 -2.81 3.90 3.06
C LEU A 255 -3.71 5.14 3.16
N LEU A 256 -5.03 4.94 3.29
CA LEU A 256 -6.00 6.01 3.53
C LEU A 256 -5.71 6.71 4.86
N GLN A 257 -5.59 5.95 5.95
CA GLN A 257 -5.30 6.49 7.29
C GLN A 257 -3.99 7.27 7.33
N TRP A 258 -2.95 6.76 6.66
CA TRP A 258 -1.69 7.49 6.53
C TRP A 258 -1.86 8.77 5.73
N GLY A 259 -2.60 8.69 4.61
CA GLY A 259 -2.97 9.83 3.78
C GLY A 259 -3.71 10.91 4.57
N ASP A 260 -4.73 10.51 5.34
CA ASP A 260 -5.55 11.41 6.15
C ASP A 260 -4.72 12.08 7.23
N ARG A 261 -3.86 11.33 7.92
CA ARG A 261 -3.01 11.87 8.99
C ARG A 261 -2.02 12.92 8.51
N TRP A 262 -1.42 12.73 7.32
CA TRP A 262 -0.27 13.52 6.88
C TRP A 262 -0.55 14.47 5.71
N PHE A 263 -1.68 14.33 5.03
CA PHE A 263 -2.03 15.13 3.85
C PHE A 263 -3.46 15.64 3.83
N ALA A 264 -4.30 15.36 4.84
CA ALA A 264 -5.55 16.08 4.99
C ALA A 264 -5.25 17.57 5.25
N ASP A 265 -6.09 18.45 4.71
CA ASP A 265 -6.01 19.87 5.04
C ASP A 265 -6.75 20.15 6.36
N GLU A 266 -6.76 21.40 6.79
CA GLU A 266 -7.37 21.83 8.06
C GLU A 266 -8.86 21.47 8.19
N ARG A 267 -9.57 21.23 7.07
CA ARG A 267 -10.97 20.80 7.09
C ARG A 267 -11.11 19.35 7.54
N GLY A 268 -10.04 18.55 7.49
CA GLY A 268 -10.03 17.14 7.87
C GLY A 268 -10.04 16.19 6.66
N PRO A 269 -10.31 14.89 6.88
CA PRO A 269 -10.26 13.90 5.82
C PRO A 269 -11.41 14.07 4.80
N PRO A 270 -11.18 13.75 3.52
CA PRO A 270 -12.19 13.83 2.47
C PRO A 270 -13.19 12.67 2.50
N LEU A 271 -12.85 11.58 3.18
CA LEU A 271 -13.68 10.38 3.31
C LEU A 271 -13.72 9.98 4.79
N LEU A 272 -14.91 9.74 5.32
CA LEU A 272 -15.10 9.24 6.67
C LEU A 272 -15.65 7.82 6.60
N LEU A 273 -15.03 6.90 7.34
CA LEU A 273 -15.39 5.49 7.39
C LEU A 273 -16.02 5.16 8.73
N THR A 274 -17.07 4.35 8.72
CA THR A 274 -17.74 3.85 9.93
C THR A 274 -17.74 2.34 9.91
N HIS A 275 -17.31 1.72 11.00
CA HIS A 275 -17.37 0.29 11.17
C HIS A 275 -18.80 -0.10 11.59
N SER A 276 -19.57 -0.63 10.65
CA SER A 276 -21.00 -0.91 10.82
C SER A 276 -21.33 -1.79 12.04
N PRO A 277 -20.56 -2.84 12.38
CA PRO A 277 -20.84 -3.68 13.53
C PRO A 277 -20.79 -2.96 14.88
N CYS A 278 -19.91 -1.96 15.05
CA CYS A 278 -19.81 -1.21 16.31
C CYS A 278 -20.36 0.23 16.22
N GLY A 279 -20.67 0.73 15.03
CA GLY A 279 -21.22 2.07 14.80
C GLY A 279 -20.23 3.23 15.00
N HIS A 280 -18.94 2.95 15.21
CA HIS A 280 -17.92 3.97 15.45
C HIS A 280 -17.10 4.29 14.20
N ASP A 281 -16.48 5.47 14.18
CA ASP A 281 -15.51 5.82 13.14
C ASP A 281 -14.41 4.76 13.06
N LEU A 282 -14.18 4.26 11.86
CA LEU A 282 -13.26 3.17 11.62
C LEU A 282 -11.82 3.69 11.64
N ARG A 283 -11.07 3.24 12.65
CA ARG A 283 -9.61 3.23 12.64
C ARG A 283 -9.13 1.79 12.70
N MET A 284 -8.38 1.37 11.71
CA MET A 284 -7.67 0.09 11.67
C MET A 284 -6.36 0.18 12.46
N ILE A 285 -6.12 -0.88 13.24
CA ILE A 285 -4.80 -1.23 13.76
C ILE A 285 -4.44 -2.64 13.27
N ALA A 286 -3.15 -2.93 13.14
CA ALA A 286 -2.67 -4.28 12.88
C ALA A 286 -2.44 -4.98 14.23
N ALA A 287 -3.26 -5.97 14.57
CA ALA A 287 -3.14 -6.72 15.81
C ALA A 287 -2.38 -8.04 15.61
N CYS A 288 -1.72 -8.49 16.67
CA CYS A 288 -1.11 -9.81 16.76
C CYS A 288 -2.20 -10.88 16.79
N SER A 289 -2.12 -11.89 15.92
CA SER A 289 -3.06 -13.02 15.89
C SER A 289 -2.99 -13.92 17.14
N HIS A 290 -1.95 -13.77 17.97
CA HIS A 290 -1.76 -14.55 19.19
C HIS A 290 -2.26 -13.84 20.46
N CYS A 291 -1.84 -12.59 20.69
CA CYS A 291 -2.17 -11.85 21.93
C CYS A 291 -3.12 -10.66 21.70
N SER A 292 -3.50 -10.36 20.47
CA SER A 292 -4.37 -9.24 20.08
C SER A 292 -3.81 -7.82 20.31
N ASP A 293 -2.61 -7.68 20.88
CA ASP A 293 -1.91 -6.40 20.99
C ASP A 293 -1.51 -5.82 19.62
N GLU A 294 -1.36 -4.49 19.56
CA GLU A 294 -0.94 -3.81 18.34
C GLU A 294 0.51 -4.15 17.94
N LEU A 295 0.66 -4.49 16.67
CA LEU A 295 1.95 -4.69 16.01
C LEU A 295 2.49 -3.33 15.55
N GLN A 296 3.63 -2.98 16.11
CA GLN A 296 4.38 -1.77 15.84
C GLN A 296 5.78 -2.13 15.33
N LEU A 297 6.44 -1.19 14.65
CA LEU A 297 7.79 -1.42 14.14
C LEU A 297 8.78 -1.83 15.25
N ALA A 298 8.61 -1.29 16.46
CA ALA A 298 9.50 -1.55 17.59
C ALA A 298 9.31 -2.94 18.23
N ASN A 299 8.16 -3.60 18.01
CA ASN A 299 7.86 -4.91 18.59
C ASN A 299 7.65 -6.02 17.53
N SER A 300 8.06 -5.76 16.29
CA SER A 300 7.91 -6.68 15.16
C SER A 300 9.28 -7.10 14.64
N GLY A 301 9.54 -8.41 14.60
CA GLY A 301 10.73 -9.01 14.00
C GLY A 301 10.37 -9.88 12.80
N PHE A 302 11.27 -10.00 11.82
CA PHE A 302 11.07 -10.82 10.63
C PHE A 302 12.20 -11.84 10.46
N THR A 303 11.85 -13.08 10.15
CA THR A 303 12.80 -14.11 9.73
C THR A 303 12.43 -14.62 8.35
N ILE A 304 13.44 -14.83 7.49
CA ILE A 304 13.27 -15.41 6.16
C ILE A 304 13.74 -16.86 6.24
N GLU A 305 12.84 -17.78 5.93
CA GLU A 305 13.12 -19.22 5.91
C GLU A 305 13.09 -19.69 4.45
N THR A 306 14.18 -20.28 3.97
CA THR A 306 14.18 -20.93 2.65
C THR A 306 13.33 -22.19 2.72
N VAL A 307 12.40 -22.35 1.78
CA VAL A 307 11.69 -23.62 1.62
C VAL A 307 12.69 -24.59 1.01
N GLY A 308 13.22 -25.51 1.82
CA GLY A 308 14.09 -26.56 1.31
C GLY A 308 13.34 -27.39 0.27
N GLU A 309 14.01 -27.73 -0.83
CA GLU A 309 13.54 -28.78 -1.74
C GLU A 309 13.36 -30.05 -0.89
N GLY A 310 12.10 -30.37 -0.56
CA GLY A 310 11.76 -31.63 0.07
C GLY A 310 12.17 -32.75 -0.88
N ILE A 311 13.05 -33.62 -0.36
CA ILE A 311 13.47 -34.91 -0.91
C ILE A 311 12.25 -35.75 -1.31
#